data_AF-A0A7V4WLB7-F1
#
_entry.id   AF-A0A7V4WLB7-F1
#
_cell.length_a   1.000
_cell.length_b   1.000
_cell.length_c   1.000
_cell.angle_alpha   90.00
_cell.angle_beta   90.00
_cell.angle_gamma   90.00
#
_symmetry.space_group_name_H-M   'P 1'
#
loop_
_entity.id
_entity.type
_entity.pdbx_description
1 polymer ?
#
loop_
_entity_poly.entity_id
_entity_poly.type
_entity_poly.pdbx_seq_one_letter_code
_entity_poly.pdbx_strand_id
1 'polypeptide(L)'
;RYAWDLAPSLIPRPPTLCAGCPHRGVFKVLHDLKAVVCGDIGCYTLSTLPPLSAMDTCLCMGASISIAEGIKLAHPELLVVAALGDSTFVHAGIPPLIDVVYNKTPIVVLVLDNGTTAMTGGQDHPATGRTLMGEETHRLDLAQLARAVGVPFVETIGAYEPKKIREALEKARKLSEPAFFLIQGPCQLKKSRGTVRRFRVREDRCRGCFVCLSAGCPALAKNEKTVVIVPERCNACGLCRELCPFAAIEEEKG
;
A
#
# COMPACT_ATOMS: atom_id res chain seq x y z
N ARG A 1 -34.89 17.46 13.39
CA ARG A 1 -33.81 17.77 12.43
C ARG A 1 -33.06 16.47 12.20
N TYR A 2 -33.22 15.88 11.02
CA TYR A 2 -32.55 14.64 10.68
C TYR A 2 -31.08 14.94 10.35
N ALA A 3 -30.19 13.95 10.43
CA ALA A 3 -28.76 14.12 10.17
C ALA A 3 -28.47 14.79 8.80
N TRP A 4 -29.39 14.65 7.84
CA TRP A 4 -29.34 15.25 6.50
C TRP A 4 -29.42 16.79 6.50
N ASP A 5 -30.06 17.40 7.51
CA ASP A 5 -30.25 18.86 7.61
C ASP A 5 -28.95 19.59 8.02
N LEU A 6 -27.91 18.85 8.43
CA LEU A 6 -26.62 19.39 8.90
C LEU A 6 -25.49 19.22 7.88
N ALA A 7 -25.75 18.57 6.73
CA ALA A 7 -24.74 18.20 5.74
C ALA A 7 -23.79 19.36 5.32
N PRO A 8 -24.25 20.61 5.10
CA PRO A 8 -23.35 21.71 4.72
C PRO A 8 -22.42 22.18 5.84
N SER A 9 -22.77 21.92 7.11
CA SER A 9 -22.01 22.36 8.30
C SER A 9 -21.09 21.28 8.90
N LEU A 10 -21.14 20.05 8.37
CA LEU A 10 -20.32 18.95 8.88
C LEU A 10 -18.92 19.01 8.27
N ILE A 11 -17.90 18.99 9.14
CA ILE A 11 -16.51 18.84 8.71
C ILE A 11 -16.38 17.46 8.04
N PRO A 12 -15.97 17.37 6.77
CA PRO A 12 -15.81 16.09 6.10
C PRO A 12 -14.73 15.26 6.82
N ARG A 13 -15.07 14.00 7.14
CA ARG A 13 -14.13 13.01 7.69
C ARG A 13 -13.96 11.88 6.68
N PRO A 14 -13.25 12.12 5.57
CA PRO A 14 -13.04 11.09 4.57
C PRO A 14 -12.28 9.91 5.21
N PRO A 15 -12.64 8.67 4.87
CA PRO A 15 -11.85 7.51 5.25
C PRO A 15 -10.40 7.68 4.79
N THR A 16 -9.44 7.52 5.70
CA THR A 16 -8.01 7.69 5.42
C THR A 16 -7.18 6.62 6.10
N LEU A 17 -6.09 6.22 5.46
CA LEU A 17 -5.05 5.38 6.06
C LEU A 17 -4.47 6.04 7.33
N CYS A 18 -3.88 5.24 8.23
CA CYS A 18 -3.19 5.78 9.41
C CYS A 18 -1.98 6.65 9.02
N ALA A 19 -1.54 7.52 9.93
CA ALA A 19 -0.25 8.19 9.79
C ALA A 19 0.87 7.15 9.69
N GLY A 20 1.75 7.28 8.69
CA GLY A 20 2.83 6.33 8.47
C GLY A 20 2.41 4.92 8.00
N CYS A 21 1.15 4.74 7.58
CA CYS A 21 0.70 3.48 6.99
C CYS A 21 1.62 3.06 5.81
N PRO A 22 2.06 1.79 5.76
CA PRO A 22 2.96 1.27 4.71
C PRO A 22 2.35 1.35 3.31
N HIS A 23 1.01 1.26 3.18
CA HIS A 23 0.35 1.24 1.88
C HIS A 23 0.38 2.60 1.15
N ARG A 24 0.62 3.72 1.85
CA ARG A 24 0.53 5.06 1.27
C ARG A 24 1.48 5.28 0.08
N GLY A 25 2.73 4.87 0.22
CA GLY A 25 3.74 5.02 -0.83
C GLY A 25 3.42 4.17 -2.04
N VAL A 26 2.94 2.95 -1.81
CA VAL A 26 2.55 1.99 -2.84
C VAL A 26 1.46 2.56 -3.75
N PHE A 27 0.33 2.95 -3.17
CA PHE A 27 -0.80 3.46 -3.96
C PHE A 27 -0.53 4.83 -4.59
N LYS A 28 0.36 5.63 -3.99
CA LYS A 28 0.86 6.84 -4.64
C LYS A 28 1.62 6.52 -5.94
N VAL A 29 2.50 5.51 -5.91
CA VAL A 29 3.24 5.07 -7.10
C VAL A 29 2.28 4.50 -8.14
N LEU A 30 1.31 3.67 -7.74
CA LEU A 30 0.30 3.11 -8.65
C LEU A 30 -0.51 4.21 -9.36
N HIS A 31 -0.98 5.21 -8.62
CA HIS A 31 -1.65 6.38 -9.17
C HIS A 31 -0.78 7.12 -10.19
N ASP A 32 0.49 7.39 -9.85
CA ASP A 32 1.40 8.11 -10.76
C ASP A 32 1.70 7.34 -12.04
N LEU A 33 1.70 6.01 -11.95
CA LEU A 33 1.88 5.12 -13.08
C LEU A 33 0.58 4.96 -13.89
N LYS A 34 -0.56 5.48 -13.43
CA LYS A 34 -1.87 5.24 -14.04
C LYS A 34 -2.12 3.75 -14.27
N ALA A 35 -1.71 2.93 -13.29
CA ALA A 35 -2.00 1.50 -13.31
C ALA A 35 -3.50 1.29 -13.15
N VAL A 36 -4.06 0.27 -13.79
CA VAL A 36 -5.39 -0.23 -13.44
C VAL A 36 -5.24 -1.12 -12.24
N VAL A 37 -5.83 -0.73 -11.11
CA VAL A 37 -5.66 -1.39 -9.83
C VAL A 37 -6.95 -2.09 -9.42
N CYS A 38 -6.89 -3.42 -9.46
CA CYS A 38 -7.92 -4.30 -8.95
C CYS A 38 -7.62 -4.58 -7.48
N GLY A 39 -8.35 -3.94 -6.57
CA GLY A 39 -8.17 -4.09 -5.14
C GLY A 39 -9.12 -5.10 -4.50
N ASP A 40 -8.69 -5.70 -3.41
CA ASP A 40 -9.56 -6.43 -2.47
C ASP A 40 -10.02 -5.54 -1.30
N ILE A 41 -10.92 -6.07 -0.47
CA ILE A 41 -11.37 -5.43 0.77
C ILE A 41 -10.26 -5.48 1.82
N GLY A 42 -9.77 -4.32 2.25
CA GLY A 42 -8.72 -4.16 3.26
C GLY A 42 -8.43 -2.70 3.59
N CYS A 43 -7.46 -2.43 4.49
CA CYS A 43 -7.08 -1.04 4.80
C CYS A 43 -6.71 -0.25 3.53
N TYR A 44 -6.08 -0.90 2.56
CA TYR A 44 -5.66 -0.30 1.30
C TYR A 44 -6.83 0.09 0.38
N THR A 45 -8.05 -0.42 0.57
CA THR A 45 -9.27 0.08 -0.11
C THR A 45 -9.50 1.57 0.17
N LEU A 46 -8.99 2.10 1.28
CA LEU A 46 -9.04 3.53 1.58
C LEU A 46 -8.23 4.41 0.61
N SER A 47 -7.46 3.81 -0.31
CA SER A 47 -6.75 4.51 -1.38
C SER A 47 -7.61 4.85 -2.61
N THR A 48 -8.85 4.35 -2.68
CA THR A 48 -9.81 4.69 -3.76
C THR A 48 -10.17 6.18 -3.77
N LEU A 49 -10.16 6.83 -2.60
CA LEU A 49 -10.55 8.23 -2.47
C LEU A 49 -9.34 9.18 -2.61
N PRO A 50 -9.59 10.47 -2.92
CA PRO A 50 -8.55 11.49 -2.86
C PRO A 50 -7.85 11.53 -1.50
N PRO A 51 -6.54 11.83 -1.45
CA PRO A 51 -5.72 12.30 -2.57
C PRO A 51 -5.06 11.17 -3.39
N LEU A 52 -5.28 9.89 -3.05
CA LEU A 52 -4.62 8.78 -3.72
C LEU A 52 -5.33 8.40 -5.02
N SER A 53 -6.67 8.26 -4.99
CA SER A 53 -7.48 7.91 -6.16
C SER A 53 -6.87 6.79 -7.01
N ALA A 54 -6.42 5.73 -6.34
CA ALA A 54 -5.46 4.77 -6.88
C ALA A 54 -6.03 3.36 -7.07
N MET A 55 -7.33 3.16 -6.91
CA MET A 55 -7.98 1.85 -7.00
C MET A 55 -9.25 1.96 -7.86
N ASP A 56 -9.33 1.15 -8.90
CA ASP A 56 -10.38 1.21 -9.92
C ASP A 56 -11.54 0.25 -9.63
N THR A 57 -11.24 -0.92 -9.06
CA THR A 57 -12.26 -1.90 -8.68
C THR A 57 -12.02 -2.44 -7.28
N CYS A 58 -13.09 -2.68 -6.53
CA CYS A 58 -13.05 -3.41 -5.27
C CYS A 58 -14.38 -4.16 -5.08
N LEU A 59 -14.35 -5.50 -5.13
CA LEU A 59 -15.55 -6.33 -5.08
C LEU A 59 -15.70 -7.06 -3.74
N CYS A 60 -14.80 -8.00 -3.46
CA CYS A 60 -14.78 -8.76 -2.22
C CYS A 60 -13.34 -9.08 -1.82
N MET A 61 -13.17 -9.91 -0.80
CA MET A 61 -11.85 -10.39 -0.39
C MET A 61 -11.43 -11.56 -1.30
N GLY A 62 -10.38 -11.38 -2.10
CA GLY A 62 -9.84 -12.41 -2.99
C GLY A 62 -10.26 -12.30 -4.46
N ALA A 63 -11.00 -11.26 -4.86
CA ALA A 63 -11.42 -11.06 -6.25
C ALA A 63 -10.37 -10.34 -7.12
N SER A 64 -9.43 -9.64 -6.50
CA SER A 64 -8.45 -8.77 -7.17
C SER A 64 -7.70 -9.47 -8.32
N ILE A 65 -7.20 -10.69 -8.11
CA ILE A 65 -6.39 -11.43 -9.08
C ILE A 65 -7.24 -11.85 -10.29
N SER A 66 -8.41 -12.45 -10.08
CA SER A 66 -9.29 -12.89 -11.18
C SER A 66 -9.83 -11.70 -11.99
N ILE A 67 -10.16 -10.59 -11.34
CA ILE A 67 -10.57 -9.36 -12.04
C ILE A 67 -9.40 -8.82 -12.87
N ALA A 68 -8.19 -8.75 -12.28
CA ALA A 68 -7.00 -8.30 -12.99
C ALA A 68 -6.69 -9.16 -14.23
N GLU A 69 -6.81 -10.48 -14.10
CA GLU A 69 -6.64 -11.39 -15.23
C GLU A 69 -7.63 -11.09 -16.36
N GLY A 70 -8.93 -10.99 -16.04
CA GLY A 70 -9.96 -10.66 -17.02
C GLY A 70 -9.72 -9.32 -17.72
N ILE A 71 -9.38 -8.27 -16.95
CA ILE A 71 -9.06 -6.95 -17.52
C ILE A 71 -7.84 -7.03 -18.43
N LYS A 72 -6.78 -7.75 -18.03
CA LYS A 72 -5.56 -7.86 -18.84
C LYS A 72 -5.79 -8.62 -20.15
N LEU A 73 -6.66 -9.63 -20.14
CA LEU A 73 -7.07 -10.34 -21.35
C LEU A 73 -7.88 -9.45 -22.30
N ALA A 74 -8.75 -8.58 -21.77
CA ALA A 74 -9.52 -7.63 -22.56
C ALA A 74 -8.68 -6.43 -23.05
N HIS A 75 -7.69 -6.02 -22.26
CA HIS A 75 -6.84 -4.85 -22.50
C HIS A 75 -5.36 -5.16 -22.29
N PRO A 76 -4.70 -5.86 -23.26
CA PRO A 76 -3.32 -6.32 -23.12
C PRO A 76 -2.28 -5.21 -22.96
N GLU A 77 -2.59 -3.98 -23.36
CA GLU A 77 -1.71 -2.81 -23.29
C GLU A 77 -1.61 -2.19 -21.88
N LEU A 78 -2.57 -2.48 -21.00
CA LEU A 78 -2.65 -1.84 -19.69
C LEU A 78 -1.67 -2.46 -18.68
N LEU A 79 -1.12 -1.64 -17.79
CA LEU A 79 -0.51 -2.13 -16.55
C LEU A 79 -1.62 -2.47 -15.59
N VAL A 80 -1.92 -3.75 -15.44
CA VAL A 80 -2.98 -4.25 -14.54
C VAL A 80 -2.34 -4.83 -13.29
N VAL A 81 -2.78 -4.35 -12.13
CA VAL A 81 -2.24 -4.69 -10.82
C VAL A 81 -3.35 -5.24 -9.93
N ALA A 82 -3.23 -6.49 -9.49
CA ALA A 82 -4.03 -7.04 -8.40
C ALA A 82 -3.38 -6.65 -7.06
N ALA A 83 -4.05 -5.82 -6.26
CA ALA A 83 -3.56 -5.35 -4.97
C ALA A 83 -4.38 -5.98 -3.83
N LEU A 84 -3.71 -6.79 -3.01
CA LEU A 84 -4.35 -7.53 -1.91
C LEU A 84 -3.46 -7.61 -0.67
N GLY A 85 -4.07 -7.80 0.49
CA GLY A 85 -3.36 -7.99 1.76
C GLY A 85 -2.72 -9.37 1.87
N ASP A 86 -1.73 -9.50 2.75
CA ASP A 86 -1.16 -10.78 3.18
C ASP A 86 -2.21 -11.77 3.68
N SER A 87 -3.12 -11.35 4.55
CA SER A 87 -4.21 -12.20 5.03
C SER A 87 -5.19 -12.60 3.92
N THR A 88 -5.50 -11.67 3.01
CA THR A 88 -6.34 -11.93 1.83
C THR A 88 -5.70 -12.93 0.88
N PHE A 89 -4.39 -12.79 0.65
CA PHE A 89 -3.65 -13.71 -0.22
C PHE A 89 -3.72 -15.14 0.30
N VAL A 90 -3.50 -15.34 1.61
CA VAL A 90 -3.64 -16.66 2.24
C VAL A 90 -5.08 -17.18 2.21
N HIS A 91 -6.06 -16.31 2.41
CA HIS A 91 -7.46 -16.71 2.46
C HIS A 91 -8.02 -17.17 1.10
N ALA A 92 -7.73 -16.42 0.04
CA ALA A 92 -8.39 -16.60 -1.26
C ALA A 92 -7.54 -16.20 -2.47
N GLY A 93 -6.32 -15.68 -2.28
CA GLY A 93 -5.47 -15.25 -3.40
C GLY A 93 -4.61 -16.35 -4.02
N ILE A 94 -4.41 -17.49 -3.34
CA ILE A 94 -3.58 -18.59 -3.86
C ILE A 94 -4.25 -19.30 -5.05
N PRO A 95 -5.54 -19.72 -4.99
CA PRO A 95 -6.18 -20.38 -6.12
C PRO A 95 -6.14 -19.55 -7.43
N PRO A 96 -6.55 -18.26 -7.46
CA PRO A 96 -6.48 -17.49 -8.70
C PRO A 96 -5.05 -17.17 -9.15
N LEU A 97 -4.05 -17.22 -8.25
CA LEU A 97 -2.65 -17.11 -8.65
C LEU A 97 -2.21 -18.33 -9.49
N ILE A 98 -2.70 -19.52 -9.16
CA ILE A 98 -2.44 -20.75 -9.94
C ILE A 98 -2.98 -20.58 -11.36
N ASP A 99 -4.21 -20.07 -11.48
CA ASP A 99 -4.85 -19.84 -12.79
C ASP A 99 -4.07 -18.83 -13.64
N VAL A 100 -3.66 -17.71 -13.04
CA VAL A 100 -2.84 -16.68 -13.70
C VAL A 100 -1.50 -17.23 -14.21
N VAL A 101 -0.85 -18.09 -13.41
CA VAL A 101 0.41 -18.75 -13.82
C VAL A 101 0.15 -19.75 -14.95
N TYR A 102 -0.91 -20.57 -14.84
CA TYR A 102 -1.30 -21.52 -15.86
C TYR A 102 -1.58 -20.84 -17.21
N ASN A 103 -2.30 -19.71 -17.18
CA ASN A 103 -2.65 -18.93 -18.37
C ASN A 103 -1.51 -18.01 -18.85
N LYS A 104 -0.42 -17.90 -18.08
CA LYS A 104 0.69 -16.96 -18.32
C LYS A 104 0.23 -15.51 -18.45
N THR A 105 -0.84 -15.13 -17.77
CA THR A 105 -1.42 -13.80 -17.92
C THR A 105 -0.48 -12.73 -17.32
N PRO A 106 0.01 -11.75 -18.09
CA PRO A 106 1.02 -10.79 -17.64
C PRO A 106 0.44 -9.68 -16.75
N ILE A 107 -0.06 -10.05 -15.58
CA ILE A 107 -0.49 -9.12 -14.54
C ILE A 107 0.56 -8.98 -13.44
N VAL A 108 0.44 -7.91 -12.67
CA VAL A 108 1.19 -7.75 -11.43
C VAL A 108 0.33 -8.16 -10.25
N VAL A 109 0.79 -9.12 -9.46
CA VAL A 109 0.20 -9.49 -8.17
C VAL A 109 1.00 -8.81 -7.06
N LEU A 110 0.37 -7.87 -6.36
CA LEU A 110 1.00 -7.02 -5.36
C LEU A 110 0.45 -7.35 -3.98
N VAL A 111 1.16 -8.20 -3.23
CA VAL A 111 0.77 -8.60 -1.88
C VAL A 111 1.34 -7.62 -0.86
N LEU A 112 0.45 -7.00 -0.09
CA LEU A 112 0.75 -5.95 0.88
C LEU A 112 0.89 -6.56 2.28
N ASP A 113 2.10 -7.01 2.63
CA ASP A 113 2.43 -7.63 3.92
C ASP A 113 2.66 -6.57 4.99
N ASN A 114 1.64 -6.41 5.85
CA ASN A 114 1.72 -5.57 7.04
C ASN A 114 1.76 -6.37 8.35
N GLY A 115 1.74 -7.71 8.24
CA GLY A 115 1.83 -8.67 9.34
C GLY A 115 0.56 -8.76 10.18
N THR A 116 -0.61 -8.41 9.65
CA THR A 116 -1.89 -8.51 10.38
C THR A 116 -3.13 -8.30 9.51
N THR A 117 -4.25 -8.90 9.91
CA THR A 117 -5.58 -8.54 9.36
C THR A 117 -6.07 -7.23 9.99
N ALA A 118 -5.48 -6.10 9.58
CA ALA A 118 -5.59 -4.81 10.27
C ALA A 118 -7.02 -4.25 10.34
N MET A 119 -7.74 -4.21 9.22
CA MET A 119 -9.04 -3.51 9.13
C MET A 119 -10.14 -4.15 9.99
N THR A 120 -10.02 -5.45 10.25
CA THR A 120 -10.98 -6.22 11.05
C THR A 120 -10.66 -6.23 12.54
N GLY A 121 -9.59 -5.56 12.97
CA GLY A 121 -9.20 -5.47 14.38
C GLY A 121 -7.84 -6.07 14.73
N GLY A 122 -7.03 -6.47 13.75
CA GLY A 122 -5.63 -6.83 13.98
C GLY A 122 -5.39 -8.31 14.28
N GLN A 123 -6.19 -9.20 13.70
CA GLN A 123 -6.06 -10.65 13.87
C GLN A 123 -4.74 -11.18 13.29
N ASP A 124 -4.25 -12.26 13.88
CA ASP A 124 -3.19 -13.09 13.31
C ASP A 124 -3.74 -14.03 12.23
N HIS A 125 -2.85 -14.49 11.35
CA HIS A 125 -3.14 -15.38 10.22
C HIS A 125 -1.87 -16.18 9.88
N PRO A 126 -1.92 -17.19 9.01
CA PRO A 126 -0.77 -18.08 8.79
C PRO A 126 0.56 -17.40 8.40
N ALA A 127 0.51 -16.22 7.78
CA ALA A 127 1.71 -15.45 7.43
C ALA A 127 2.28 -14.59 8.57
N THR A 128 1.62 -14.51 9.73
CA THR A 128 2.16 -13.86 10.93
C THR A 128 3.01 -14.80 11.78
N GLY A 129 2.88 -16.12 11.59
CA GLY A 129 3.56 -17.13 12.40
C GLY A 129 3.01 -17.23 13.82
N ARG A 130 1.75 -16.83 14.04
CA ARG A 130 1.07 -16.95 15.34
C ARG A 130 -0.35 -17.49 15.18
N THR A 131 -0.76 -18.34 16.13
CA THR A 131 -2.14 -18.83 16.21
C THR A 131 -3.06 -17.75 16.79
N LEU A 132 -4.38 -17.96 16.70
CA LEU A 132 -5.36 -17.06 17.33
C LEU A 132 -5.23 -17.02 18.87
N MET A 133 -4.61 -18.03 19.48
CA MET A 133 -4.34 -18.08 20.92
C MET A 133 -3.02 -17.39 21.29
N GLY A 134 -2.33 -16.77 20.33
CA GLY A 134 -1.06 -16.06 20.54
C GLY A 134 0.17 -16.96 20.59
N GLU A 135 0.03 -18.26 20.30
CA GLU A 135 1.14 -19.20 20.28
C GLU A 135 1.98 -19.01 19.02
N GLU A 136 3.31 -19.05 19.16
CA GLU A 136 4.20 -19.05 18.01
C GLU A 136 4.06 -20.36 17.22
N THR A 137 3.99 -20.23 15.90
CA THR A 137 3.82 -21.35 14.98
C THR A 137 4.56 -21.09 13.68
N HIS A 138 4.47 -22.02 12.73
CA HIS A 138 5.11 -21.88 11.43
C HIS A 138 4.58 -20.66 10.68
N ARG A 139 5.50 -19.77 10.30
CA ARG A 139 5.20 -18.62 9.46
C ARG A 139 5.23 -19.03 7.99
N LEU A 140 4.11 -18.85 7.30
CA LEU A 140 4.05 -19.07 5.86
C LEU A 140 4.88 -18.02 5.11
N ASP A 141 5.85 -18.47 4.30
CA ASP A 141 6.62 -17.59 3.40
C ASP A 141 5.84 -17.37 2.10
N LEU A 142 5.28 -16.17 1.97
CA LEU A 142 4.44 -15.80 0.82
C LEU A 142 5.22 -15.73 -0.49
N ALA A 143 6.49 -15.32 -0.45
CA ALA A 143 7.32 -15.22 -1.65
C ALA A 143 7.78 -16.61 -2.10
N GLN A 144 8.13 -17.49 -1.16
CA GLN A 144 8.42 -18.89 -1.47
C GLN A 144 7.18 -19.60 -2.02
N LEU A 145 6.00 -19.34 -1.46
CA LEU A 145 4.75 -19.90 -1.96
C LEU A 145 4.47 -19.44 -3.40
N ALA A 146 4.62 -18.15 -3.71
CA ALA A 146 4.45 -17.65 -5.07
C ALA A 146 5.42 -18.31 -6.06
N ARG A 147 6.69 -18.53 -5.66
CA ARG A 147 7.65 -19.29 -6.46
C ARG A 147 7.23 -20.75 -6.64
N ALA A 148 6.72 -21.40 -5.59
CA ALA A 148 6.27 -22.79 -5.63
C ALA A 148 5.03 -22.97 -6.53
N VAL A 149 4.15 -21.98 -6.61
CA VAL A 149 3.02 -21.94 -7.55
C VAL A 149 3.50 -21.80 -9.01
N GLY A 150 4.72 -21.31 -9.24
CA GLY A 150 5.34 -21.22 -10.57
C GLY A 150 5.45 -19.79 -11.12
N VAL A 151 5.29 -18.76 -10.28
CA VAL A 151 5.48 -17.37 -10.73
C VAL A 151 6.96 -17.15 -11.11
N PRO A 152 7.26 -16.74 -12.36
CA PRO A 152 8.64 -16.62 -12.83
C PRO A 152 9.38 -15.43 -12.23
N PHE A 153 8.65 -14.37 -11.89
CA PHE A 153 9.21 -13.15 -11.34
C PHE A 153 8.64 -12.87 -9.94
N VAL A 154 9.46 -13.07 -8.91
CA VAL A 154 9.07 -12.84 -7.50
C VAL A 154 10.11 -11.93 -6.83
N GLU A 155 9.67 -10.79 -6.31
CA GLU A 155 10.53 -9.83 -5.63
C GLU A 155 9.89 -9.32 -4.32
N THR A 156 10.72 -9.08 -3.31
CA THR A 156 10.29 -8.51 -2.02
C THR A 156 10.86 -7.10 -1.88
N ILE A 157 10.00 -6.12 -1.58
CA ILE A 157 10.37 -4.70 -1.54
C ILE A 157 9.83 -4.06 -0.25
N GLY A 158 10.59 -3.15 0.36
CA GLY A 158 10.11 -2.38 1.51
C GLY A 158 9.02 -1.39 1.12
N ALA A 159 7.94 -1.32 1.91
CA ALA A 159 6.79 -0.44 1.66
C ALA A 159 7.12 1.06 1.69
N TYR A 160 8.25 1.43 2.30
CA TYR A 160 8.74 2.80 2.39
C TYR A 160 9.78 3.14 1.31
N GLU A 161 9.92 2.31 0.28
CA GLU A 161 10.89 2.48 -0.81
C GLU A 161 10.18 2.81 -2.15
N PRO A 162 9.49 3.96 -2.28
CA PRO A 162 8.64 4.27 -3.44
C PRO A 162 9.40 4.28 -4.77
N LYS A 163 10.70 4.58 -4.77
CA LYS A 163 11.55 4.52 -5.97
C LYS A 163 11.72 3.08 -6.46
N LYS A 164 12.05 2.15 -5.57
CA LYS A 164 12.17 0.72 -5.91
C LYS A 164 10.84 0.14 -6.36
N ILE A 165 9.74 0.48 -5.69
CA ILE A 165 8.39 0.06 -6.10
C ILE A 165 8.08 0.55 -7.52
N ARG A 166 8.42 1.80 -7.85
CA ARG A 166 8.24 2.33 -9.21
C ARG A 166 9.09 1.57 -10.22
N GLU A 167 10.37 1.37 -9.96
CA GLU A 167 11.29 0.64 -10.85
C GLU A 167 10.81 -0.80 -11.11
N ALA A 168 10.36 -1.48 -10.06
CA ALA A 168 9.78 -2.81 -10.12
C ALA A 168 8.52 -2.87 -11.00
N LEU A 169 7.58 -1.93 -10.82
CA LEU A 169 6.35 -1.87 -11.62
C LEU A 169 6.63 -1.50 -13.08
N GLU A 170 7.57 -0.59 -13.34
CA GLU A 170 8.01 -0.24 -14.70
C GLU A 170 8.71 -1.41 -15.42
N LYS A 171 9.46 -2.23 -14.66
CA LYS A 171 10.00 -3.48 -15.18
C LYS A 171 8.88 -4.48 -15.49
N ALA A 172 7.90 -4.60 -14.60
CA ALA A 172 6.79 -5.52 -14.76
C ALA A 172 5.92 -5.22 -15.99
N ARG A 173 5.78 -3.94 -16.39
CA ARG A 173 5.11 -3.55 -17.65
C ARG A 173 5.66 -4.25 -18.89
N LYS A 174 6.94 -4.65 -18.86
CA LYS A 174 7.66 -5.22 -20.00
C LYS A 174 7.66 -6.75 -19.99
N LEU A 175 7.10 -7.36 -18.96
CA LEU A 175 7.05 -8.81 -18.83
C LEU A 175 5.88 -9.38 -19.65
N SER A 176 6.10 -10.56 -20.22
CA SER A 176 5.10 -11.35 -20.93
C SER A 176 4.44 -12.43 -20.06
N GLU A 177 4.82 -12.49 -18.78
CA GLU A 177 4.36 -13.46 -17.79
C GLU A 177 4.08 -12.75 -16.45
N PRO A 178 3.30 -13.35 -15.54
CA PRO A 178 2.93 -12.70 -14.28
C PRO A 178 4.13 -12.40 -13.39
N ALA A 179 4.03 -11.28 -12.66
CA ALA A 179 4.98 -10.87 -11.64
C ALA A 179 4.33 -10.80 -10.27
N PHE A 180 5.04 -11.26 -9.25
CA PHE A 180 4.61 -11.18 -7.86
C PHE A 180 5.55 -10.28 -7.06
N PHE A 181 4.99 -9.28 -6.38
CA PHE A 181 5.72 -8.40 -5.49
C PHE A 181 5.17 -8.52 -4.07
N LEU A 182 6.03 -8.91 -3.14
CA LEU A 182 5.75 -8.87 -1.72
C LEU A 182 6.20 -7.53 -1.14
N ILE A 183 5.25 -6.66 -0.82
CA ILE A 183 5.54 -5.35 -0.25
C ILE A 183 5.48 -5.42 1.27
N GLN A 184 6.63 -5.30 1.93
CA GLN A 184 6.74 -5.47 3.37
C GLN A 184 6.81 -4.15 4.11
N GLY A 185 5.90 -3.96 5.08
CA GLY A 185 5.98 -2.84 6.00
C GLY A 185 4.99 -3.02 7.15
N PRO A 186 5.45 -3.05 8.41
CA PRO A 186 4.57 -3.41 9.53
C PRO A 186 3.42 -2.42 9.70
N CYS A 187 2.25 -2.92 10.07
CA CYS A 187 1.12 -2.09 10.45
C CYS A 187 1.50 -1.18 11.62
N GLN A 188 1.19 0.12 11.53
CA GLN A 188 1.54 1.06 12.60
C GLN A 188 0.78 0.79 13.90
N LEU A 189 -0.35 0.08 13.83
CA LEU A 189 -1.10 -0.35 15.01
C LEU A 189 -0.40 -1.49 15.77
N LYS A 190 0.51 -2.23 15.13
CA LYS A 190 1.34 -3.27 15.77
C LYS A 190 2.68 -2.76 16.29
N LYS A 191 3.12 -1.55 15.92
CA LYS A 191 4.38 -0.99 16.43
C LYS A 191 4.25 -0.59 17.90
N SER A 192 5.18 -1.06 18.72
CA SER A 192 5.42 -0.43 20.03
C SER A 192 5.87 1.02 19.81
N ARG A 193 5.50 1.93 20.71
CA ARG A 193 5.97 3.32 20.71
C ARG A 193 7.47 3.36 21.06
N GLY A 194 8.32 2.97 20.11
CA GLY A 194 9.78 2.98 20.21
C GLY A 194 10.38 4.36 19.94
N THR A 195 11.72 4.43 20.00
CA THR A 195 12.57 5.64 19.92
C THR A 195 12.01 6.75 19.01
N VAL A 196 11.98 7.96 19.56
CA VAL A 196 11.36 9.17 18.99
C VAL A 196 12.22 9.71 17.84
N ARG A 197 12.20 9.02 16.70
CA ARG A 197 12.67 9.60 15.44
C ARG A 197 11.76 10.79 15.13
N ARG A 198 12.33 11.94 14.80
CA ARG A 198 11.58 13.13 14.39
C ARG A 198 12.05 13.57 13.02
N PHE A 199 11.12 14.12 12.27
CA PHE A 199 11.41 14.70 10.97
C PHE A 199 11.00 16.16 10.99
N ARG A 200 11.84 17.00 10.38
CA ARG A 200 11.56 18.42 10.19
C ARG A 200 11.68 18.80 8.74
N VAL A 201 10.99 19.89 8.38
CA VAL A 201 11.01 20.45 7.04
C VAL A 201 12.02 21.59 7.00
N ARG A 202 12.93 21.53 6.04
CA ARG A 202 13.94 22.54 5.74
C ARG A 202 13.34 23.60 4.85
N GLU A 203 12.98 24.74 5.43
CA GLU A 203 12.34 25.85 4.70
C GLU A 203 13.22 26.38 3.56
N ASP A 204 14.54 26.38 3.76
CA ASP A 204 15.53 26.78 2.75
C ASP A 204 15.54 25.88 1.51
N ARG A 205 15.09 24.62 1.63
CA ARG A 205 15.02 23.64 0.53
C ARG A 205 13.61 23.39 0.03
N CYS A 206 12.60 23.65 0.85
CA CYS A 206 11.21 23.36 0.51
C CYS A 206 10.70 24.34 -0.55
N ARG A 207 10.36 23.81 -1.74
CA ARG A 207 9.81 24.60 -2.86
C ARG A 207 8.28 24.70 -2.87
N GLY A 208 7.59 24.20 -1.84
CA GLY A 208 6.12 24.22 -1.81
C GLY A 208 5.43 23.40 -2.92
N CYS A 209 6.08 22.36 -3.46
CA CYS A 209 5.51 21.53 -4.53
C CYS A 209 4.40 20.55 -4.06
N PHE A 210 4.27 20.35 -2.75
CA PHE A 210 3.26 19.49 -2.10
C PHE A 210 3.22 18.01 -2.54
N VAL A 211 4.25 17.52 -3.25
CA VAL A 211 4.36 16.09 -3.62
C VAL A 211 4.29 15.18 -2.39
N CYS A 212 4.88 15.55 -1.25
CA CYS A 212 4.76 14.76 -0.02
C CYS A 212 3.33 14.65 0.54
N LEU A 213 2.44 15.62 0.25
CA LEU A 213 1.03 15.60 0.68
C LEU A 213 0.17 14.66 -0.16
N SER A 214 0.57 14.40 -1.40
CA SER A 214 -0.22 13.56 -2.32
C SER A 214 -0.29 12.08 -1.91
N ALA A 215 0.57 11.62 -1.00
CA ALA A 215 0.40 10.31 -0.33
C ALA A 215 -0.63 10.33 0.81
N GLY A 216 -1.22 11.49 1.13
CA GLY A 216 -2.38 11.70 2.01
C GLY A 216 -2.12 11.55 3.51
N CYS A 217 -0.89 11.70 3.99
CA CYS A 217 -0.56 11.46 5.41
C CYS A 217 -1.23 12.49 6.34
N PRO A 218 -2.01 12.09 7.36
CA PRO A 218 -2.68 13.01 8.29
C PRO A 218 -1.73 13.71 9.27
N ALA A 219 -0.45 13.31 9.28
CA ALA A 219 0.62 13.98 10.01
C ALA A 219 1.31 15.08 9.21
N LEU A 220 0.87 15.34 7.97
CA LEU A 220 1.35 16.47 7.19
C LEU A 220 0.22 17.49 7.01
N ALA A 221 0.55 18.76 7.20
CA ALA A 221 -0.33 19.89 6.99
C ALA A 221 0.31 20.88 6.01
N LYS A 222 -0.53 21.61 5.27
CA LYS A 222 -0.09 22.67 4.37
C LYS A 222 -0.05 24.01 5.12
N ASN A 223 1.01 24.76 4.91
CA ASN A 223 1.15 26.16 5.31
C ASN A 223 1.00 27.04 4.05
N GLU A 224 1.07 28.36 4.20
CA GLU A 224 1.03 29.28 3.05
C GLU A 224 2.12 29.01 2.00
N LYS A 225 3.34 28.64 2.44
CA LYS A 225 4.50 28.47 1.55
C LYS A 225 5.09 27.05 1.54
N THR A 226 4.89 26.28 2.60
CA THR A 226 5.58 25.00 2.84
C THR A 226 4.63 23.95 3.40
N VAL A 227 5.19 22.82 3.81
CA VAL A 227 4.51 21.73 4.52
C VAL A 227 5.03 21.70 5.96
N VAL A 228 4.17 21.35 6.91
CA VAL A 228 4.55 21.09 8.31
C VAL A 228 4.23 19.64 8.68
N ILE A 229 5.12 19.04 9.47
CA ILE A 229 4.92 17.74 10.08
C ILE A 229 4.34 17.98 11.47
N VAL A 230 3.15 17.44 11.74
CA VAL A 230 2.47 17.50 13.04
C VAL A 230 3.07 16.41 13.94
N PRO A 231 3.93 16.75 14.93
CA PRO A 231 4.72 15.76 15.65
C PRO A 231 3.87 14.74 16.40
N GLU A 232 2.75 15.15 16.96
CA GLU A 232 1.84 14.32 17.77
C GLU A 232 1.15 13.22 16.95
N ARG A 233 1.10 13.39 15.62
CA ARG A 233 0.51 12.42 14.69
C ARG A 233 1.57 11.63 13.93
N CYS A 234 2.83 12.04 13.98
CA CYS A 234 3.88 11.49 13.14
C CYS A 234 4.43 10.18 13.73
N ASN A 235 4.36 9.10 12.95
CA ASN A 235 4.96 7.80 13.29
C ASN A 235 6.39 7.62 12.75
N ALA A 236 7.03 8.71 12.30
CA ALA A 236 8.41 8.75 11.83
C ALA A 236 8.80 7.65 10.82
N CYS A 237 7.88 7.35 9.89
CA CYS A 237 8.09 6.29 8.90
C CYS A 237 9.08 6.66 7.77
N GLY A 238 9.43 7.93 7.61
CA GLY A 238 10.33 8.41 6.56
C GLY A 238 9.74 8.52 5.14
N LEU A 239 8.51 8.05 4.89
CA LEU A 239 7.92 8.07 3.54
C LEU A 239 7.90 9.47 2.91
N CYS A 240 7.57 10.51 3.67
CA CYS A 240 7.53 11.88 3.16
C CYS A 240 8.92 12.37 2.71
N ARG A 241 9.99 11.95 3.40
CA ARG A 241 11.39 12.20 3.00
C ARG A 241 11.70 11.51 1.67
N GLU A 242 11.34 10.24 1.54
CA GLU A 242 11.58 9.47 0.30
C GLU A 242 10.81 10.03 -0.91
N LEU A 243 9.64 10.62 -0.68
CA LEU A 243 8.85 11.29 -1.72
C LEU A 243 9.32 12.72 -2.05
N CYS A 244 10.19 13.32 -1.24
CA CYS A 244 10.59 14.71 -1.42
C CYS A 244 11.68 14.84 -2.51
N PRO A 245 11.40 15.46 -3.67
CA PRO A 245 12.40 15.56 -4.74
C PRO A 245 13.55 16.53 -4.41
N PHE A 246 13.34 17.44 -3.45
CA PHE A 246 14.31 18.47 -3.06
C PHE A 246 15.10 18.12 -1.79
N ALA A 247 14.93 16.90 -1.25
CA ALA A 247 15.54 16.50 0.03
C ALA A 247 15.32 17.54 1.15
N ALA A 248 14.12 18.10 1.20
CA ALA A 248 13.71 19.15 2.14
C ALA A 248 13.13 18.61 3.44
N ILE A 249 13.07 17.29 3.63
CA ILE A 249 12.62 16.66 4.87
C ILE A 249 13.78 15.83 5.42
N GLU A 250 14.28 16.19 6.60
CA GLU A 250 15.41 15.53 7.23
C GLU A 250 15.03 14.99 8.61
N GLU A 251 15.76 13.97 9.03
CA GLU A 251 15.63 13.40 10.38
C GLU A 251 16.36 14.32 11.36
N GLU A 252 15.69 14.70 12.45
CA GLU A 252 16.32 15.43 13.54
C GLU A 252 17.32 14.52 14.24
N LYS A 253 18.57 14.99 14.37
CA LYS A 253 19.54 14.33 15.23
C LYS A 253 19.11 14.58 16.67
N GLY A 254 18.77 13.51 17.40
CA GLY A 254 18.51 13.55 18.83
C GLY A 254 19.75 13.87 19.64
#